data_AF-A0A2S6AVK4-F1
#
_entry.id   AF-A0A2S6AVK4-F1
#
_cell.length_a   1.000
_cell.length_b   1.000
_cell.length_c   1.000
_cell.angle_alpha   90.00
_cell.angle_beta   90.00
_cell.angle_gamma   90.00
#
_symmetry.space_group_name_H-M   'P 1'
#
loop_
_entity.id
_entity.type
_entity.pdbx_description
1 polymer ?
#
loop_
_entity_poly.entity_id
_entity_poly.type
_entity_poly.pdbx_seq_one_letter_code
_entity_poly.pdbx_strand_id
1 'polypeptide(L)'
;MLLIACQDLAERVRQMILHSPRPVFLYHVTLAFEALFAAFERGEHPRPDSLAMQLCLHVAIDHARGLACSHGEKYVEQLPMSSYDYDFHSLYDTLLPDDGHEHLVELARMVGAPDEPLDFIALGDLLTGNALGTFFEPFELGDRVA
;
A
#
# COMPACT_ATOMS: atom_id res chain seq x y z
N MET A 1 -12.88 -5.71 3.02
CA MET A 1 -12.44 -4.30 3.07
C MET A 1 -11.10 -4.13 2.37
N LEU A 2 -10.09 -4.99 2.60
CA LEU A 2 -8.78 -4.92 1.96
C LEU A 2 -8.83 -4.93 0.44
N LEU A 3 -9.66 -5.81 -0.15
CA LEU A 3 -9.85 -5.86 -1.60
C LEU A 3 -10.31 -4.50 -2.16
N ILE A 4 -11.24 -3.86 -1.47
CA ILE A 4 -11.77 -2.54 -1.88
C ILE A 4 -10.74 -1.46 -1.63
N ALA A 5 -10.00 -1.54 -0.52
CA ALA A 5 -8.95 -0.60 -0.24
C ALA A 5 -7.88 -0.63 -1.33
N CYS A 6 -7.39 -1.82 -1.71
CA CYS A 6 -6.42 -1.97 -2.79
C CYS A 6 -6.98 -1.47 -4.12
N GLN A 7 -8.24 -1.78 -4.44
CA GLN A 7 -8.87 -1.35 -5.70
C GLN A 7 -9.07 0.18 -5.76
N ASP A 8 -9.57 0.79 -4.69
CA ASP A 8 -9.79 2.24 -4.58
C ASP A 8 -8.45 2.99 -4.65
N LEU A 9 -7.43 2.52 -3.92
CA LEU A 9 -6.08 3.10 -3.95
C LEU A 9 -5.43 2.96 -5.33
N ALA A 10 -5.53 1.79 -5.98
CA ALA A 10 -5.00 1.59 -7.32
C ALA A 10 -5.63 2.55 -8.34
N GLU A 11 -6.95 2.72 -8.28
CA GLU A 11 -7.68 3.63 -9.17
C GLU A 11 -7.32 5.10 -8.91
N ARG A 12 -7.20 5.52 -7.65
CA ARG A 12 -6.73 6.86 -7.28
C ARG A 12 -5.34 7.13 -7.85
N VAL A 13 -4.41 6.18 -7.69
CA VAL A 13 -3.05 6.30 -8.25
C VAL A 13 -3.10 6.37 -9.77
N ARG A 14 -3.95 5.57 -10.42
CA ARG A 14 -4.11 5.59 -11.88
C ARG A 14 -4.60 6.95 -12.39
N GLN A 15 -5.53 7.60 -11.69
CA GLN A 15 -6.00 8.94 -12.03
C GLN A 15 -4.90 10.00 -11.92
N MET A 16 -3.96 9.83 -10.97
CA MET A 16 -2.80 10.71 -10.83
C MET A 16 -1.80 10.60 -12.01
N ILE A 17 -1.74 9.46 -12.70
CA ILE A 17 -0.77 9.22 -13.79
C ILE A 17 -0.92 10.23 -14.93
N LEU A 18 -2.16 10.56 -15.33
CA LEU A 18 -2.45 11.34 -16.55
C LEU A 18 -1.84 12.75 -16.54
N HIS A 19 -1.55 13.30 -15.37
CA HIS A 19 -1.05 14.67 -15.20
C HIS A 19 0.21 14.76 -14.35
N SER A 20 0.82 13.62 -14.00
CA SER A 20 1.98 13.58 -13.11
C SER A 20 3.29 13.74 -13.87
N PRO A 21 4.29 14.44 -13.30
CA PRO A 21 5.66 14.43 -13.80
C PRO A 21 6.35 13.06 -13.63
N ARG A 22 5.76 12.12 -12.88
CA ARG A 22 6.34 10.80 -12.56
C ARG A 22 5.40 9.63 -12.93
N PRO A 23 4.98 9.51 -14.20
CA PRO A 23 4.00 8.49 -14.60
C PRO A 23 4.51 7.06 -14.41
N VAL A 24 5.81 6.81 -14.58
CA VAL A 24 6.41 5.47 -14.41
C VAL A 24 6.42 5.05 -12.94
N PHE A 25 6.79 5.95 -12.02
CA PHE A 25 6.75 5.68 -10.59
C PHE A 25 5.33 5.30 -10.14
N LEU A 26 4.34 6.13 -10.50
CA LEU A 26 2.94 5.89 -10.16
C LEU A 26 2.41 4.59 -10.78
N TYR A 27 2.82 4.27 -12.01
CA TYR A 27 2.47 3.00 -12.66
C TYR A 27 2.96 1.80 -11.83
N HIS A 28 4.19 1.82 -11.32
CA HIS A 28 4.70 0.74 -10.47
C HIS A 28 3.98 0.66 -9.11
N VAL A 29 3.59 1.80 -8.54
CA VAL A 29 2.74 1.83 -7.33
C VAL A 29 1.37 1.20 -7.61
N THR A 30 0.74 1.51 -8.75
CA THR A 30 -0.52 0.87 -9.17
C THR A 30 -0.35 -0.65 -9.28
N LEU A 31 0.72 -1.13 -9.91
CA LEU A 31 1.01 -2.56 -10.03
C LEU A 31 1.19 -3.23 -8.66
N ALA A 32 1.81 -2.55 -7.68
CA ALA A 32 1.95 -3.08 -6.33
C ALA A 32 0.59 -3.27 -5.65
N PHE A 33 -0.34 -2.31 -5.78
CA PHE A 33 -1.71 -2.47 -5.27
C PHE A 33 -2.49 -3.58 -5.98
N GLU A 34 -2.34 -3.72 -7.29
CA GLU A 34 -2.97 -4.80 -8.07
C GLU A 34 -2.44 -6.19 -7.67
N ALA A 35 -1.14 -6.30 -7.40
CA ALA A 35 -0.53 -7.53 -6.90
C ALA A 35 -1.07 -7.92 -5.52
N LEU A 36 -1.20 -6.95 -4.61
CA LEU A 36 -1.80 -7.16 -3.28
C LEU A 36 -3.28 -7.56 -3.39
N PHE A 37 -4.06 -6.88 -4.25
CA PHE A 37 -5.45 -7.23 -4.52
C PHE A 37 -5.57 -8.69 -4.95
N ALA A 38 -4.75 -9.11 -5.93
CA ALA A 38 -4.79 -10.47 -6.45
C ALA A 38 -4.41 -11.52 -5.40
N ALA A 39 -3.44 -11.21 -4.51
CA ALA A 39 -3.10 -12.09 -3.39
C ALA A 39 -4.27 -12.23 -2.40
N PHE A 40 -4.89 -11.11 -2.02
CA PHE A 40 -6.04 -11.13 -1.12
C PHE A 40 -7.26 -11.83 -1.72
N GLU A 41 -7.49 -11.71 -3.03
CA GLU A 41 -8.59 -12.36 -3.73
C GLU A 41 -8.44 -13.88 -3.71
N ARG A 42 -7.20 -14.37 -3.80
CA ARG A 42 -6.87 -15.80 -3.65
C ARG A 42 -6.83 -16.28 -2.20
N GLY A 43 -7.00 -15.40 -1.22
CA GLY A 43 -6.85 -15.72 0.20
C GLY A 43 -5.39 -16.05 0.59
N GLU A 44 -4.43 -15.57 -0.20
CA GLU A 44 -3.01 -15.75 0.07
C GLU A 44 -2.52 -14.69 1.05
N HIS A 45 -1.56 -15.09 1.88
CA HIS A 45 -0.85 -14.15 2.72
C HIS A 45 0.06 -13.30 1.83
N PRO A 46 -0.09 -11.95 1.80
CA PRO A 46 0.81 -11.12 1.01
C PRO A 46 2.23 -11.29 1.53
N ARG A 47 3.17 -11.37 0.59
CA ARG A 47 4.61 -11.45 0.86
C ARG A 47 5.26 -10.27 0.16
N PRO A 48 5.23 -9.07 0.76
CA PRO A 48 5.83 -7.90 0.14
C PRO A 48 7.31 -8.17 -0.04
N ASP A 49 7.78 -8.08 -1.29
CA ASP A 49 9.16 -8.39 -1.64
C ASP A 49 10.00 -7.13 -1.87
N SER A 50 9.43 -5.94 -1.73
CA SER A 50 10.07 -4.64 -1.93
C SER A 50 9.50 -3.60 -0.95
N LEU A 51 10.22 -2.50 -0.74
CA LEU A 51 9.74 -1.37 0.07
C LEU A 51 8.44 -0.77 -0.50
N ALA A 52 8.31 -0.74 -1.83
CA ALA A 52 7.09 -0.31 -2.50
C ALA A 52 5.89 -1.18 -2.12
N MET A 53 6.03 -2.51 -2.14
CA MET A 53 4.94 -3.40 -1.75
C MET A 53 4.61 -3.30 -0.26
N GLN A 54 5.61 -3.10 0.62
CA GLN A 54 5.36 -2.88 2.05
C GLN A 54 4.60 -1.60 2.31
N LEU A 55 5.00 -0.49 1.68
CA LEU A 55 4.30 0.77 1.77
C LEU A 55 2.84 0.61 1.30
N CYS A 56 2.65 0.01 0.13
CA CYS A 56 1.30 -0.21 -0.42
C CYS A 56 0.45 -1.09 0.50
N LEU A 57 1.04 -2.12 1.12
CA LEU A 57 0.34 -2.97 2.07
C LEU A 57 -0.06 -2.20 3.33
N HIS A 58 0.85 -1.42 3.92
CA HIS A 58 0.57 -0.58 5.08
C HIS A 58 -0.58 0.40 4.78
N VAL A 59 -0.52 1.12 3.65
CA VAL A 59 -1.55 2.08 3.25
C VAL A 59 -2.90 1.38 2.99
N ALA A 60 -2.89 0.19 2.40
CA ALA A 60 -4.11 -0.59 2.19
C ALA A 60 -4.75 -1.03 3.51
N ILE A 61 -3.95 -1.44 4.50
CA ILE A 61 -4.43 -1.80 5.84
C ILE A 61 -5.07 -0.57 6.52
N ASP A 62 -4.38 0.57 6.53
CA ASP A 62 -4.89 1.80 7.15
C ASP A 62 -6.19 2.27 6.48
N HIS A 63 -6.25 2.25 5.15
CA HIS A 63 -7.45 2.63 4.40
C HIS A 63 -8.60 1.65 4.67
N ALA A 64 -8.33 0.34 4.71
CA ALA A 64 -9.33 -0.68 5.03
C ALA A 64 -9.88 -0.53 6.45
N ARG A 65 -9.04 -0.18 7.44
CA ARG A 65 -9.46 0.15 8.81
C ARG A 65 -10.35 1.39 8.84
N GLY A 66 -9.97 2.44 8.12
CA GLY A 66 -10.77 3.65 7.97
C GLY A 66 -12.15 3.38 7.38
N LEU A 67 -12.21 2.56 6.32
CA LEU A 67 -13.46 2.11 5.70
C LEU A 67 -14.33 1.32 6.68
N ALA A 68 -13.75 0.40 7.45
CA ALA A 68 -14.45 -0.38 8.45
C ALA A 68 -15.04 0.49 9.57
N CYS A 69 -14.28 1.47 10.08
CA CYS A 69 -14.75 2.38 11.13
C CYS A 69 -15.87 3.32 10.65
N SER A 70 -15.77 3.83 9.42
CA SER A 70 -16.71 4.82 8.86
C SER A 70 -18.04 4.22 8.39
N HIS A 71 -18.06 2.93 8.05
CA HIS A 71 -19.21 2.30 7.39
C HIS A 71 -19.70 1.00 8.06
N GLY A 72 -19.02 0.56 9.13
CA GLY A 72 -19.44 -0.46 10.10
C GLY A 72 -20.32 -1.58 9.57
N GLU A 73 -21.64 -1.47 9.77
CA GLU A 73 -22.59 -2.55 9.46
C GLU A 73 -23.04 -2.57 7.98
N LYS A 74 -23.04 -1.43 7.29
CA LYS A 74 -23.67 -1.29 5.96
C LYS A 74 -22.86 -1.95 4.84
N TYR A 75 -21.57 -2.14 5.08
CA TYR A 75 -20.61 -2.64 4.09
C TYR A 75 -20.23 -4.11 4.31
N VAL A 76 -20.42 -4.65 5.51
CA VAL A 76 -20.13 -6.06 5.85
C VAL A 76 -21.04 -7.04 5.10
N GLU A 77 -22.27 -6.63 4.75
CA GLU A 77 -23.24 -7.51 4.10
C GLU A 77 -23.11 -7.59 2.56
N GLN A 78 -22.39 -6.67 1.92
CA GLN A 78 -22.45 -6.52 0.45
C GLN A 78 -21.09 -6.51 -0.25
N LEU A 79 -20.00 -6.52 0.50
CA LEU A 79 -18.65 -6.37 -0.07
C LEU A 79 -17.85 -7.65 -0.02
N PRO A 80 -16.98 -7.89 -1.02
CA PRO A 80 -16.04 -8.99 -0.97
C PRO A 80 -15.12 -8.81 0.26
N MET A 81 -15.14 -9.81 1.15
CA MET A 81 -14.28 -9.86 2.33
C MET A 81 -13.11 -10.78 2.07
N SER A 82 -11.92 -10.28 2.39
CA SER A 82 -10.72 -11.08 2.54
C SER A 82 -10.72 -11.76 3.91
N SER A 83 -10.07 -12.91 4.02
CA SER A 83 -9.83 -13.60 5.28
C SER A 83 -9.13 -12.71 6.33
N TYR A 84 -8.37 -11.71 5.87
CA TYR A 84 -7.59 -10.80 6.72
C TYR A 84 -8.37 -9.58 7.22
N ASP A 85 -9.60 -9.35 6.74
CA ASP A 85 -10.42 -8.20 7.20
C ASP A 85 -10.79 -8.26 8.69
N TYR A 86 -10.66 -9.45 9.30
CA TYR A 86 -10.90 -9.69 10.72
C TYR A 86 -9.64 -9.65 11.59
N ASP A 87 -8.46 -9.69 10.96
CA ASP A 87 -7.17 -9.71 11.65
C ASP A 87 -6.12 -8.93 10.85
N PHE A 88 -6.23 -7.60 10.89
CA PHE A 88 -5.23 -6.72 10.30
C PHE A 88 -3.84 -6.85 10.97
N HIS A 89 -3.77 -7.28 12.23
CA HIS A 89 -2.49 -7.41 12.94
C HIS A 89 -1.62 -8.48 12.28
N SER A 90 -2.21 -9.60 11.87
CA SER A 90 -1.51 -10.66 11.12
C SER A 90 -0.84 -10.16 9.82
N LEU A 91 -1.31 -9.06 9.23
CA LEU A 91 -0.71 -8.49 8.03
C LEU A 91 0.50 -7.60 8.34
N TYR A 92 0.54 -6.95 9.49
CA TYR A 92 1.73 -6.18 9.90
C TYR A 92 2.93 -7.10 10.14
N ASP A 93 2.71 -8.35 10.53
CA ASP A 93 3.77 -9.36 10.68
C ASP A 93 4.49 -9.69 9.35
N THR A 94 3.97 -9.24 8.21
CA THR A 94 4.61 -9.41 6.88
C THR A 94 5.53 -8.26 6.49
N LEU A 95 5.48 -7.17 7.23
CA LEU A 95 6.31 -6.00 7.00
C LEU A 95 7.66 -6.23 7.66
N LEU A 96 8.74 -5.73 7.04
CA LEU A 96 10.06 -5.83 7.64
C LEU A 96 10.10 -5.03 8.95
N PRO A 97 10.82 -5.51 9.97
CA PRO A 97 10.90 -4.88 11.29
C PRO A 97 11.83 -3.68 11.34
N ASP A 98 12.38 -3.24 10.21
CA ASP A 98 13.29 -2.09 10.13
C ASP A 98 12.54 -0.74 10.10
N ASP A 99 11.20 -0.78 10.18
CA ASP A 99 10.26 0.35 10.17
C ASP A 99 10.46 1.30 8.97
N GLY A 100 11.19 0.87 7.93
CA GLY A 100 11.52 1.70 6.77
C GLY A 100 10.26 2.15 6.03
N HIS A 101 9.27 1.28 5.95
CA HIS A 101 7.97 1.58 5.39
C HIS A 101 7.16 2.57 6.25
N GLU A 102 7.27 2.53 7.59
CA GLU A 102 6.59 3.47 8.49
C GLU A 102 7.12 4.88 8.30
N HIS A 103 8.45 5.04 8.20
CA HIS A 103 9.06 6.34 7.93
C HIS A 103 8.59 6.91 6.59
N LEU A 104 8.42 6.08 5.56
CA LEU A 104 7.89 6.52 4.26
C LEU A 104 6.41 6.92 4.34
N VAL A 105 5.61 6.23 5.16
CA VAL A 105 4.22 6.62 5.43
C VAL A 105 4.17 7.98 6.13
N GLU A 106 4.99 8.18 7.15
CA GLU A 106 5.09 9.46 7.87
C GLU A 106 5.55 10.59 6.95
N LEU A 107 6.60 10.35 6.15
CA LEU A 107 7.09 11.31 5.17
C LEU A 107 6.00 11.71 4.19
N ALA A 108 5.33 10.75 3.57
CA ALA A 108 4.30 11.03 2.59
C ALA A 108 3.05 11.70 3.20
N ARG A 109 2.74 11.43 4.48
CA ARG A 109 1.72 12.18 5.25
C ARG A 109 2.14 13.62 5.57
N MET A 110 3.42 13.87 5.83
CA MET A 110 3.93 15.22 6.13
C MET A 110 3.90 16.16 4.93
N VAL A 111 4.07 15.65 3.72
CA VAL A 111 4.00 16.46 2.49
C VAL A 111 2.58 16.59 1.94
N GLY A 112 1.68 15.67 2.31
CA GLY A 112 0.27 15.68 1.90
C GLY A 112 -0.65 16.47 2.85
N ALA A 113 -1.92 16.58 2.49
CA ALA A 113 -2.94 17.10 3.39
C ALA A 113 -3.27 16.06 4.48
N PRO A 114 -3.44 16.46 5.76
CA PRO A 114 -3.60 15.55 6.88
C PRO A 114 -4.86 14.65 6.82
N ASP A 115 -5.85 15.03 6.01
CA ASP A 115 -7.11 14.30 5.83
C ASP A 115 -7.21 13.59 4.47
N GLU A 116 -6.14 13.62 3.66
CA GLU A 116 -6.10 12.97 2.34
C GLU A 116 -5.33 11.66 2.38
N PRO A 117 -5.67 10.68 1.51
CA PRO A 117 -4.82 9.51 1.30
C PRO A 117 -3.41 9.94 0.89
N LEU A 118 -2.44 9.08 1.17
CA LEU A 118 -1.01 9.28 0.92
C LEU A 118 -0.71 9.91 -0.47
N ASP A 119 0.01 11.04 -0.51
CA ASP A 119 0.41 11.68 -1.77
C ASP A 119 1.63 10.96 -2.37
N PHE A 120 1.34 10.04 -3.30
CA PHE A 120 2.37 9.27 -4.00
C PHE A 120 3.21 10.13 -4.96
N ILE A 121 2.72 11.29 -5.44
CA ILE A 121 3.52 12.19 -6.27
C ILE A 121 4.60 12.84 -5.39
N ALA A 122 4.20 13.39 -4.24
CA ALA A 122 5.13 14.01 -3.30
C ALA A 122 6.14 13.00 -2.73
N LEU A 123 5.70 11.79 -2.41
CA LEU A 123 6.61 10.70 -2.03
C LEU A 123 7.62 10.40 -3.15
N GLY A 124 7.14 10.29 -4.39
CA GLY A 124 8.00 10.17 -5.55
C GLY A 124 9.04 11.29 -5.55
N ASP A 125 8.62 12.54 -5.34
CA ASP A 125 9.51 13.71 -5.32
C ASP A 125 10.61 13.68 -4.25
N LEU A 126 10.32 13.12 -3.08
CA LEU A 126 11.30 12.90 -2.02
C LEU A 126 12.30 11.79 -2.37
N LEU A 127 11.86 10.74 -3.08
CA LEU A 127 12.73 9.67 -3.54
C LEU A 127 13.60 10.16 -4.71
N THR A 128 14.89 10.39 -4.43
CA THR A 128 15.86 10.89 -5.42
C THR A 128 16.99 9.89 -5.69
N GLY A 129 17.48 9.89 -6.93
CA GLY A 129 18.63 9.08 -7.34
C GLY A 129 18.44 7.59 -7.08
N ASN A 130 19.42 6.96 -6.41
CA ASN A 130 19.41 5.51 -6.14
C ASN A 130 18.22 5.07 -5.28
N ALA A 131 17.69 5.93 -4.41
CA ALA A 131 16.58 5.57 -3.52
C ALA A 131 15.29 5.21 -4.28
N LEU A 132 15.07 5.80 -5.46
CA LEU A 132 13.91 5.48 -6.31
C LEU A 132 14.05 4.09 -6.95
N GLY A 133 15.27 3.69 -7.31
CA GLY A 133 15.55 2.38 -7.88
C GLY A 133 15.38 1.28 -6.84
N THR A 134 16.04 1.44 -5.68
CA THR A 134 15.97 0.47 -4.57
C THR A 134 14.57 0.32 -3.99
N PHE A 135 13.70 1.33 -4.15
CA PHE A 135 12.33 1.29 -3.63
C PHE A 135 11.48 0.15 -4.23
N PHE A 136 11.71 -0.18 -5.50
CA PHE A 136 11.01 -1.27 -6.20
C PHE A 136 11.86 -2.54 -6.32
N GLU A 137 13.12 -2.52 -5.89
CA GLU A 137 13.98 -3.69 -5.95
C GLU A 137 13.52 -4.76 -4.96
N PRO A 138 13.57 -6.04 -5.36
CA PRO A 138 13.31 -7.13 -4.42
C PRO A 138 14.34 -7.13 -3.28
N PHE A 139 13.88 -7.31 -2.06
CA PHE A 139 14.71 -7.55 -0.87
C PHE A 139 15.69 -8.68 -1.14
N GLU A 140 16.94 -8.51 -0.69
CA GLU A 140 17.93 -9.57 -0.80
C GLU A 140 17.55 -10.74 0.12
N LEU A 141 18.04 -11.93 -0.19
CA LEU A 141 17.79 -13.16 0.58
C LEU A 141 18.20 -13.05 2.06
N GLY A 142 19.07 -12.10 2.41
CA GLY A 142 19.48 -11.79 3.78
C GLY A 142 18.54 -10.85 4.54
N ASP A 143 17.70 -10.09 3.84
CA ASP A 143 16.73 -9.17 4.44
C ASP A 143 15.43 -9.90 4.83
N ARG A 144 15.16 -11.05 4.21
CA ARG A 144 14.05 -11.94 4.53
C ARG A 144 14.39 -12.80 5.75
N VAL A 145 14.35 -12.23 6.95
CA VAL A 145 14.53 -13.03 8.17
C VAL A 145 13.24 -13.80 8.50
N ALA A 146 13.46 -15.05 8.95
CA ALA A 146 12.51 -16.14 9.15
C ALA A 146 11.34 -15.88 10.11
#